data_AF-A0A938MG29-F1
#
_entry.id   AF-A0A938MG29-F1
#
_cell.length_a   1.000
_cell.length_b   1.000
_cell.length_c   1.000
_cell.angle_alpha   90.00
_cell.angle_beta   90.00
_cell.angle_gamma   90.00
#
_symmetry.space_group_name_H-M   'P 1'
#
loop_
_entity.id
_entity.type
_entity.pdbx_description
1 polymer ?
#
loop_
_entity_poly.entity_id
_entity_poly.type
_entity_poly.pdbx_seq_one_letter_code
_entity_poly.pdbx_strand_id
1 'polypeptide(L)'
;MVKVKKCLPYTSKVVGRTLLRVDETKAAFKVYFVDIVGRAERQRYEWALCGATQEDFLARLKARKAEGVGFVTAFPHITKIFQFGPSPETNLYTRSFDTKTFEEKRLDYAEGATEVACAAEALILAQEFRFWLDAESVEAYLAKLADAGDASFRNCAKLAAYYGQG
;
A
#
# COMPACT_ATOMS: atom_id res chain seq x y z
N MET A 1 26.09 -15.15 8.51
CA MET A 1 24.98 -16.02 8.99
C MET A 1 23.73 -15.18 9.06
N VAL A 2 22.67 -15.52 8.31
CA VAL A 2 21.40 -14.77 8.30
C VAL A 2 20.73 -14.95 9.66
N LYS A 3 20.33 -13.87 10.34
CA LYS A 3 19.57 -13.94 11.60
C LYS A 3 18.11 -13.56 11.35
N VAL A 4 17.20 -14.50 11.50
CA VAL A 4 15.76 -14.27 11.28
C VAL A 4 15.13 -13.71 12.54
N LYS A 5 14.56 -12.49 12.45
CA LYS A 5 13.79 -11.90 13.55
C LYS A 5 12.45 -12.61 13.71
N LYS A 6 11.96 -12.71 14.96
CA LYS A 6 10.62 -13.24 15.25
C LYS A 6 9.56 -12.46 14.48
N CYS A 7 8.74 -13.16 13.70
CA CYS A 7 7.62 -12.54 13.00
C CYS A 7 6.49 -12.21 13.99
N LEU A 8 5.86 -11.07 13.76
CA LEU A 8 4.64 -10.65 14.46
C LEU A 8 3.49 -10.78 13.45
N PRO A 9 2.75 -11.90 13.44
CA PRO A 9 1.73 -12.13 12.43
C PRO A 9 0.57 -11.13 12.59
N TYR A 10 -0.10 -10.86 11.48
CA TYR A 10 -1.29 -10.03 11.41
C TYR A 10 -2.14 -10.46 10.22
N THR A 11 -3.37 -9.95 10.17
CA THR A 11 -4.22 -10.02 8.99
C THR A 11 -4.39 -8.63 8.39
N SER A 12 -4.04 -8.47 7.13
CA SER A 12 -4.34 -7.24 6.39
C SER A 12 -5.78 -7.27 5.89
N LYS A 13 -6.51 -6.16 6.00
CA LYS A 13 -7.89 -6.05 5.50
C LYS A 13 -8.09 -4.74 4.72
N VAL A 14 -8.66 -4.81 3.53
CA VAL A 14 -9.10 -3.60 2.81
C VAL A 14 -10.44 -3.17 3.37
N VAL A 15 -10.46 -2.05 4.08
CA VAL A 15 -11.65 -1.52 4.78
C VAL A 15 -12.33 -0.37 4.04
N GLY A 16 -11.75 0.07 2.93
CA GLY A 16 -12.31 1.10 2.08
C GLY A 16 -11.59 1.14 0.73
N ARG A 17 -12.33 1.52 -0.32
CA ARG A 17 -11.80 1.70 -1.67
C ARG A 17 -12.52 2.84 -2.37
N THR A 18 -11.77 3.70 -3.06
CA THR A 18 -12.35 4.80 -3.83
C THR A 18 -11.42 5.24 -4.95
N LEU A 19 -11.97 5.90 -5.97
CA LEU A 19 -11.20 6.60 -6.98
C LEU A 19 -11.09 8.09 -6.61
N LEU A 20 -9.87 8.57 -6.41
CA LEU A 20 -9.58 9.98 -6.21
C LEU A 20 -9.11 10.62 -7.53
N ARG A 21 -9.88 11.60 -8.02
CA ARG A 21 -9.41 12.56 -9.04
C ARG A 21 -8.80 13.75 -8.32
N VAL A 22 -7.50 13.97 -8.52
CA VAL A 22 -6.73 14.96 -7.74
C VAL A 22 -7.15 16.38 -8.14
N ASP A 23 -7.28 16.62 -9.44
CA ASP A 23 -7.75 17.87 -10.03
C ASP A 23 -8.17 17.63 -11.49
N GLU A 24 -8.31 18.70 -12.27
CA GLU A 24 -8.61 18.62 -13.70
C GLU A 24 -7.42 18.16 -14.56
N THR A 25 -6.21 18.03 -13.98
CA THR A 25 -4.95 17.72 -14.69
C THR A 25 -4.79 16.24 -15.05
N LYS A 26 -5.91 15.50 -15.14
CA LYS A 26 -5.98 14.05 -15.38
C LYS A 26 -5.28 13.16 -14.34
N ALA A 27 -4.69 13.73 -13.29
CA ALA A 27 -4.10 12.98 -12.18
C ALA A 27 -5.18 12.20 -11.39
N ALA A 28 -4.97 10.90 -11.22
CA ALA A 28 -5.98 10.00 -10.67
C ALA A 28 -5.39 8.79 -9.96
N PHE A 29 -5.87 8.52 -8.75
CA PHE A 29 -5.39 7.42 -7.92
C PHE A 29 -6.55 6.61 -7.36
N LYS A 30 -6.48 5.29 -7.50
CA LYS A 30 -7.31 4.38 -6.71
C LYS A 30 -6.76 4.30 -5.30
N VAL A 31 -7.56 4.57 -4.28
CA VAL A 31 -7.13 4.59 -2.88
C VAL A 31 -7.70 3.38 -2.17
N TYR A 32 -6.83 2.59 -1.56
CA TYR A 32 -7.14 1.42 -0.75
C TYR A 32 -6.82 1.72 0.71
N PHE A 33 -7.84 1.78 1.55
CA PHE A 33 -7.67 1.90 3.00
C PHE A 33 -7.47 0.51 3.59
N VAL A 34 -6.36 0.31 4.28
CA VAL A 34 -5.94 -1.01 4.75
C VAL A 34 -5.68 -1.01 6.26
N ASP A 35 -6.31 -1.95 6.94
CA ASP A 35 -6.08 -2.23 8.35
C ASP A 35 -5.08 -3.37 8.55
N ILE A 36 -4.30 -3.28 9.61
CA ILE A 36 -3.47 -4.38 10.13
C ILE A 36 -4.11 -4.88 11.43
N VAL A 37 -4.82 -6.00 11.36
CA VAL A 37 -5.58 -6.59 12.48
C VAL A 37 -4.73 -7.63 13.21
N GLY A 38 -4.78 -7.61 14.54
CA GLY A 38 -4.10 -8.57 15.43
C GLY A 38 -2.78 -8.08 16.02
N ARG A 39 -2.39 -6.82 15.78
CA ARG A 39 -1.28 -6.16 16.48
C ARG A 39 -1.77 -5.50 17.77
N ALA A 40 -0.89 -5.39 18.77
CA ALA A 40 -1.24 -4.85 20.09
C ALA A 40 -1.64 -3.35 20.06
N GLU A 41 -0.94 -2.53 19.29
CA GLU A 41 -1.21 -1.08 19.14
C GLU A 41 -2.29 -0.82 18.08
N ARG A 42 -3.52 -1.31 18.27
CA ARG A 42 -4.59 -1.25 17.25
C ARG A 42 -4.86 0.15 16.69
N GLN A 43 -4.82 1.17 17.54
CA GLN A 43 -4.95 2.60 17.17
C GLN A 43 -3.88 3.08 16.18
N ARG A 44 -2.77 2.37 16.04
CA ARG A 44 -1.73 2.66 15.05
C ARG A 44 -2.01 2.01 13.69
N TYR A 45 -2.85 0.98 13.67
CA TYR A 45 -2.93 0.04 12.57
C TYR A 45 -4.33 -0.12 11.97
N GLU A 46 -5.37 0.32 12.68
CA GLU A 46 -6.77 0.19 12.27
C GLU A 46 -7.42 1.59 12.14
N TRP A 47 -8.01 1.87 10.98
CA TRP A 47 -8.62 3.18 10.64
C TRP A 47 -9.71 3.58 11.61
N ALA A 48 -10.55 2.63 12.04
CA ALA A 48 -11.63 2.88 13.00
C ALA A 48 -11.13 3.36 14.38
N LEU A 49 -9.84 3.19 14.69
CA LEU A 49 -9.27 3.46 16.01
C LEU A 49 -8.14 4.51 16.00
N CYS A 50 -7.72 4.99 14.83
CA CYS A 50 -6.52 5.82 14.71
C CYS A 50 -6.73 7.32 14.95
N GLY A 51 -7.99 7.74 15.15
CA GLY A 51 -8.38 9.13 15.38
C GLY A 51 -8.39 10.00 14.12
N ALA A 52 -8.22 9.41 12.92
CA ALA A 52 -8.35 10.09 11.63
C ALA A 52 -9.42 9.40 10.78
N THR A 53 -10.04 10.14 9.87
CA THR A 53 -11.05 9.60 8.95
C THR A 53 -10.47 9.34 7.56
N GLN A 54 -11.13 8.47 6.79
CA GLN A 54 -10.76 8.21 5.40
C GLN A 54 -10.99 9.46 4.52
N GLU A 55 -12.05 10.22 4.82
CA GLU A 55 -12.41 11.46 4.16
C GLU A 55 -11.34 12.55 4.35
N ASP A 56 -10.88 12.76 5.59
CA ASP A 56 -9.80 13.72 5.88
C ASP A 56 -8.50 13.32 5.17
N PHE A 57 -8.22 12.02 5.11
CA PHE A 57 -7.06 11.52 4.37
C PHE A 57 -7.17 11.85 2.87
N LEU A 58 -8.32 11.63 2.25
CA LEU A 58 -8.54 11.95 0.83
C LEU A 58 -8.40 13.44 0.57
N ALA A 59 -8.93 14.29 1.46
CA ALA A 59 -8.80 15.74 1.35
C ALA A 59 -7.32 16.18 1.39
N ARG A 60 -6.53 15.63 2.32
CA ARG A 60 -5.08 15.90 2.40
C ARG A 60 -4.31 15.37 1.18
N LEU A 61 -4.63 14.15 0.73
CA LEU A 61 -4.01 13.56 -0.47
C LEU A 61 -4.29 14.41 -1.71
N LYS A 62 -5.53 14.90 -1.85
CA LYS A 62 -5.92 15.83 -2.93
C LYS A 62 -5.16 17.14 -2.84
N ALA A 63 -5.05 17.74 -1.65
CA ALA A 63 -4.34 18.99 -1.43
C ALA A 63 -2.83 18.90 -1.75
N ARG A 64 -2.23 17.70 -1.70
CA ARG A 64 -0.85 17.46 -2.09
C ARG A 64 -0.60 17.67 -3.59
N LYS A 65 -1.64 17.61 -4.44
CA LYS A 65 -1.52 17.68 -5.90
C LYS A 65 -0.54 16.65 -6.45
N ALA A 66 -0.66 15.40 -6.00
CA ALA A 66 0.13 14.30 -6.54
C ALA A 66 -0.17 14.14 -8.04
N GLU A 67 0.87 14.04 -8.86
CA GLU A 67 0.76 13.93 -10.31
C GLU A 67 0.71 12.47 -10.76
N GLY A 68 0.10 12.23 -11.92
CA GLY A 68 0.11 10.93 -12.60
C GLY A 68 -1.07 10.01 -12.28
N VAL A 69 -0.90 8.74 -12.66
CA VAL A 69 -1.95 7.71 -12.58
C VAL A 69 -1.42 6.49 -11.85
N GLY A 70 -2.22 5.93 -10.94
CA GLY A 70 -1.85 4.71 -10.24
C GLY A 70 -2.79 4.40 -9.08
N PHE A 71 -2.22 3.99 -7.95
CA PHE A 71 -2.98 3.63 -6.76
C PHE A 71 -2.21 3.95 -5.47
N VAL A 72 -2.95 4.00 -4.37
CA VAL A 72 -2.44 4.33 -3.04
C VAL A 72 -2.87 3.23 -2.07
N THR A 73 -1.93 2.72 -1.28
CA THR A 73 -2.26 1.93 -0.08
C THR A 73 -2.11 2.84 1.14
N ALA A 74 -3.22 3.06 1.83
CA ALA A 74 -3.31 3.95 2.98
C ALA A 74 -3.55 3.12 4.24
N PHE A 75 -2.47 2.86 4.99
CA PHE A 75 -2.56 2.35 6.36
C PHE A 75 -2.56 3.53 7.33
N PRO A 76 -3.09 3.41 8.56
CA PRO A 76 -3.09 4.53 9.49
C PRO A 76 -1.70 5.05 9.90
N HIS A 77 -0.64 4.23 9.76
CA HIS A 77 0.74 4.58 10.12
C HIS A 77 1.68 4.82 8.94
N ILE A 78 1.32 4.35 7.74
CA ILE A 78 2.10 4.54 6.53
C ILE A 78 1.21 4.55 5.29
N THR A 79 1.53 5.44 4.35
CA THR A 79 0.91 5.50 3.04
C THR A 79 1.96 5.22 1.98
N LYS A 80 1.65 4.38 0.99
CA LYS A 80 2.46 4.23 -0.21
C LYS A 80 1.68 4.68 -1.42
N ILE A 81 2.32 5.49 -2.26
CA ILE A 81 1.78 5.92 -3.55
C ILE A 81 2.52 5.16 -4.63
N PHE A 82 1.78 4.39 -5.42
CA PHE A 82 2.26 3.65 -6.57
C PHE A 82 1.79 4.38 -7.84
N GLN A 83 2.73 4.71 -8.71
CA GLN A 83 2.49 5.52 -9.90
C GLN A 83 3.11 4.83 -11.11
N PHE A 84 2.33 4.69 -12.19
CA PHE A 84 2.88 4.21 -13.45
C PHE A 84 3.83 5.25 -14.04
N GLY A 85 5.01 4.80 -14.44
CA GLY A 85 6.08 5.66 -14.90
C GLY A 85 5.73 6.32 -16.24
N PRO A 86 5.93 7.65 -16.40
CA PRO A 86 5.78 8.29 -17.71
C PRO A 86 6.91 7.89 -18.69
N SER A 87 7.93 7.16 -18.24
CA SER A 87 9.07 6.74 -19.06
C SER A 87 9.73 5.48 -18.48
N PRO A 88 9.26 4.24 -18.77
CA PRO A 88 8.10 3.75 -19.54
C PRO A 88 6.87 3.36 -18.68
N GLU A 89 5.69 3.26 -19.31
CA GLU A 89 4.43 2.84 -18.65
C GLU A 89 4.42 1.38 -18.16
N THR A 90 5.43 0.60 -18.54
CA THR A 90 5.67 -0.75 -18.02
C THR A 90 6.26 -0.75 -16.63
N ASN A 91 6.66 0.42 -16.10
CA ASN A 91 7.27 0.55 -14.79
C ASN A 91 6.27 1.11 -13.77
N LEU A 92 6.34 0.59 -12.55
CA LEU A 92 5.59 1.10 -11.41
C LEU A 92 6.56 1.67 -10.38
N TYR A 93 6.47 2.97 -10.13
CA TYR A 93 7.25 3.66 -9.12
C TYR A 93 6.49 3.69 -7.80
N THR A 94 7.21 3.65 -6.67
CA THR A 94 6.59 3.77 -5.35
C THR A 94 7.34 4.74 -4.45
N ARG A 95 6.59 5.51 -3.66
CA ARG A 95 7.11 6.35 -2.57
C ARG A 95 6.26 6.13 -1.34
N SER A 96 6.92 6.17 -0.18
CA SER A 96 6.28 5.92 1.12
C SER A 96 6.25 7.19 1.96
N PHE A 97 5.19 7.37 2.74
CA PHE A 97 4.92 8.58 3.52
C PHE A 97 4.35 8.22 4.89
N ASP A 98 4.59 9.07 5.87
CA ASP A 98 3.77 9.06 7.08
C ASP A 98 2.33 9.45 6.73
N THR A 99 1.34 8.66 7.15
CA THR A 99 -0.07 8.90 6.80
C THR A 99 -0.63 10.18 7.40
N LYS A 100 -0.12 10.59 8.56
CA LYS A 100 -0.63 11.76 9.28
C LYS A 100 0.00 13.03 8.73
N THR A 101 1.32 13.03 8.55
CA THR A 101 2.06 14.24 8.15
C THR A 101 2.32 14.33 6.65
N PHE A 102 2.20 13.23 5.91
CA PHE A 102 2.63 13.11 4.51
C PHE A 102 4.12 13.44 4.26
N GLU A 103 4.93 13.41 5.31
CA GLU A 103 6.38 13.46 5.20
C GLU A 103 6.89 12.14 4.63
N GLU A 104 7.88 12.22 3.75
CA GLU A 104 8.44 11.04 3.10
C GLU A 104 9.16 10.15 4.10
N LYS A 105 8.90 8.85 4.02
CA LYS A 105 9.51 7.82 4.85
C LYS A 105 10.34 6.89 3.97
N ARG A 106 11.64 6.84 4.22
CA ARG A 106 12.50 5.81 3.63
C ARG A 106 12.29 4.50 4.38
N LEU A 107 12.00 3.43 3.65
CA LEU A 107 11.81 2.09 4.19
C LEU A 107 13.06 1.24 3.99
N ASP A 108 14.20 1.81 4.37
CA ASP A 108 15.48 1.14 4.27
C ASP A 108 15.67 0.19 5.45
N TYR A 109 16.00 -1.05 5.14
CA TYR A 109 16.38 -2.11 6.06
C TYR A 109 17.90 -2.27 6.07
N ALA A 110 18.38 -3.15 6.96
CA ALA A 110 19.80 -3.48 7.03
C ALA A 110 20.35 -3.91 5.66
N GLU A 111 21.64 -3.65 5.42
CA GLU A 111 22.37 -4.03 4.19
C GLU A 111 21.93 -3.27 2.92
N GLY A 112 21.25 -2.12 3.07
CA GLY A 112 20.91 -1.24 1.95
C GLY A 112 19.70 -1.68 1.12
N ALA A 113 18.94 -2.67 1.60
CA ALA A 113 17.69 -3.09 0.98
C ALA A 113 16.54 -2.15 1.36
N THR A 114 15.62 -1.90 0.43
CA THR A 114 14.39 -1.12 0.68
C THR A 114 13.16 -2.02 0.59
N GLU A 115 12.22 -1.87 1.52
CA GLU A 115 10.96 -2.60 1.45
C GLU A 115 10.09 -2.10 0.29
N VAL A 116 9.81 -3.01 -0.64
CA VAL A 116 8.88 -2.77 -1.75
C VAL A 116 7.43 -2.81 -1.24
N ALA A 117 7.04 -3.92 -0.62
CA ALA A 117 5.65 -4.16 -0.22
C ALA A 117 5.53 -5.11 0.97
N CYS A 118 4.52 -4.87 1.81
CA CYS A 118 3.97 -5.86 2.73
C CYS A 118 2.95 -6.77 2.03
N ALA A 119 2.33 -7.69 2.77
CA ALA A 119 1.42 -8.69 2.17
C ALA A 119 0.21 -8.07 1.46
N ALA A 120 -0.47 -7.09 2.07
CA ALA A 120 -1.62 -6.43 1.44
C ALA A 120 -1.21 -5.68 0.17
N GLU A 121 -0.12 -4.93 0.27
CA GLU A 121 0.41 -4.14 -0.85
C GLU A 121 0.81 -5.02 -2.02
N ALA A 122 1.45 -6.17 -1.77
CA ALA A 122 1.86 -7.09 -2.83
C ALA A 122 0.66 -7.66 -3.59
N LEU A 123 -0.44 -7.99 -2.89
CA LEU A 123 -1.65 -8.53 -3.51
C LEU A 123 -2.41 -7.46 -4.31
N ILE A 124 -2.55 -6.26 -3.74
CA ILE A 124 -3.16 -5.12 -4.45
C ILE A 124 -2.32 -4.76 -5.68
N LEU A 125 -1.00 -4.66 -5.53
CA LEU A 125 -0.08 -4.34 -6.62
C LEU A 125 -0.20 -5.34 -7.75
N ALA A 126 -0.20 -6.65 -7.45
CA ALA A 126 -0.30 -7.68 -8.49
C ALA A 126 -1.59 -7.54 -9.31
N GLN A 127 -2.72 -7.27 -8.64
CA GLN A 127 -4.00 -7.11 -9.33
C GLN A 127 -4.10 -5.79 -10.10
N GLU A 128 -3.65 -4.69 -9.52
CA GLU A 128 -3.61 -3.39 -10.20
C GLU A 128 -2.72 -3.41 -11.44
N PHE A 129 -1.56 -4.05 -11.33
CA PHE A 129 -0.65 -4.20 -12.45
C PHE A 129 -1.27 -5.09 -13.55
N ARG A 130 -2.01 -6.14 -13.18
CA ARG A 130 -2.78 -6.94 -14.14
C ARG A 130 -3.84 -6.10 -14.85
N PHE A 131 -4.58 -5.26 -14.11
CA PHE A 131 -5.57 -4.36 -14.72
C PHE A 131 -4.94 -3.34 -15.66
N TRP A 132 -3.76 -2.83 -15.33
CA TRP A 132 -3.02 -1.93 -16.22
C TRP A 132 -2.62 -2.62 -17.51
N LEU A 133 -2.03 -3.82 -17.42
CA LEU A 133 -1.64 -4.61 -18.59
C LEU A 133 -2.82 -4.95 -19.52
N ASP A 134 -4.00 -5.20 -18.95
CA ASP A 134 -5.20 -5.58 -19.71
C ASP A 134 -6.03 -4.37 -20.20
N ALA A 135 -5.71 -3.15 -19.78
CA ALA A 135 -6.50 -1.97 -20.12
C ALA A 135 -6.07 -1.36 -21.45
N GLU A 136 -7.04 -1.05 -22.31
CA GLU A 136 -6.79 -0.34 -23.57
C GLU A 136 -6.67 1.18 -23.38
N SER A 137 -7.04 1.70 -22.21
CA SER A 137 -6.95 3.12 -21.85
C SER A 137 -6.84 3.33 -20.35
N VAL A 138 -6.39 4.53 -19.95
CA VAL A 138 -6.35 4.95 -18.54
C VAL A 138 -7.75 4.90 -17.92
N GLU A 139 -8.79 5.29 -18.64
CA GLU A 139 -10.18 5.24 -18.17
C GLU A 139 -10.64 3.81 -17.91
N ALA A 140 -10.30 2.87 -18.80
CA ALA A 140 -10.61 1.46 -18.64
C ALA A 140 -9.88 0.85 -17.42
N TYR A 141 -8.62 1.26 -17.19
CA TYR A 141 -7.89 0.91 -15.98
C TYR A 141 -8.58 1.47 -14.72
N LEU A 142 -8.90 2.76 -14.70
CA LEU A 142 -9.47 3.46 -13.54
C LEU A 142 -10.88 3.00 -13.17
N ALA A 143 -11.62 2.41 -14.11
CA ALA A 143 -12.94 1.83 -13.87
C ALA A 143 -12.93 0.53 -13.02
N LYS A 144 -11.75 -0.10 -12.85
CA LYS A 144 -11.60 -1.34 -12.07
C LYS A 144 -10.94 -1.05 -10.72
N LEU A 145 -11.45 -1.63 -9.64
CA LEU A 145 -10.80 -1.61 -8.32
C LEU A 145 -10.40 -3.02 -7.91
N ALA A 146 -9.18 -3.17 -7.40
CA ALA A 146 -8.68 -4.41 -6.87
C ALA A 146 -9.58 -4.91 -5.71
N ASP A 147 -9.73 -6.23 -5.67
CA ASP A 147 -10.34 -6.97 -4.58
C ASP A 147 -9.34 -8.02 -4.10
N ALA A 148 -8.33 -7.56 -3.38
CA ALA A 148 -7.23 -8.39 -2.91
C ALA A 148 -7.61 -9.34 -1.76
N GLY A 149 -8.82 -9.21 -1.21
CA GLY A 149 -9.28 -9.95 -0.04
C GLY A 149 -8.46 -9.69 1.23
N ASP A 150 -8.75 -10.49 2.27
CA ASP A 150 -7.97 -10.50 3.51
C ASP A 150 -6.68 -11.31 3.32
N ALA A 151 -5.57 -10.83 3.88
CA ALA A 151 -4.27 -11.49 3.78
C ALA A 151 -3.76 -11.92 5.17
N SER A 152 -3.71 -13.23 5.43
CA SER A 152 -3.20 -13.81 6.68
C SER A 152 -2.06 -14.80 6.42
N PHE A 153 -1.13 -14.89 7.38
CA PHE A 153 -0.02 -15.84 7.31
C PHE A 153 -0.40 -17.19 7.93
N ARG A 154 -0.38 -18.26 7.14
CA ARG A 154 -0.57 -19.64 7.67
C ARG A 154 0.56 -20.09 8.60
N ASN A 155 1.79 -19.71 8.27
CA ASN A 155 2.99 -19.99 9.07
C ASN A 155 3.98 -18.82 8.91
N CYS A 156 4.27 -18.13 10.01
CA CYS A 156 5.19 -16.99 10.06
C CYS A 156 6.61 -17.34 10.58
N ALA A 157 6.90 -18.62 10.81
CA ALA A 157 8.21 -19.14 11.23
C ALA A 157 8.99 -19.85 10.10
N LYS A 158 8.40 -19.98 8.90
CA LYS A 158 8.97 -20.72 7.75
C LYS A 158 10.40 -20.32 7.38
N LEU A 159 10.75 -19.04 7.44
CA LEU A 159 12.10 -18.58 7.10
C LEU A 159 13.12 -18.95 8.18
N ALA A 160 12.73 -18.86 9.46
CA ALA A 160 13.57 -19.28 10.57
C ALA A 160 13.83 -20.80 10.50
N ALA A 161 12.77 -21.58 10.31
CA ALA A 161 12.85 -23.03 10.12
C ALA A 161 13.77 -23.42 8.94
N TYR A 162 13.68 -22.73 7.80
CA TYR A 162 14.55 -22.97 6.64
C TYR A 162 16.04 -22.77 6.96
N TYR A 163 16.37 -21.75 7.77
CA TYR A 163 17.74 -21.49 8.22
C TYR A 163 18.16 -22.26 9.48
N GLY A 164 17.35 -23.23 9.95
CA GLY A 164 17.64 -24.00 11.17
C GLY A 164 17.60 -23.17 12.45
N GLN A 165 16.88 -22.06 12.46
CA GLN A 165 16.68 -21.18 13.62
C GLN A 165 15.30 -21.47 14.23
N GLY A 166 15.30 -21.99 15.46
CA GLY A 166 14.10 -22.35 16.22
C GLY A 166 14.30 -22.03 17.69
#